data_AF-A0A495WAA2-F1
#
_entry.id   AF-A0A495WAA2-F1
#
_cell.length_a   1.000
_cell.length_b   1.000
_cell.length_c   1.000
_cell.angle_alpha   90.00
_cell.angle_beta   90.00
_cell.angle_gamma   90.00
#
_symmetry.space_group_name_H-M   'P 1'
#
loop_
_entity.id
_entity.type
_entity.pdbx_description
1 polymer ?
#
loop_
_entity_poly.entity_id
_entity_poly.type
_entity_poly.pdbx_seq_one_letter_code
_entity_poly.pdbx_strand_id
1 'polypeptide(L)'
;MIRTAEAAPPASSRLRTAFGFAAAGALCGAVGAALPVVDGSAPPAYTAWPLLAALALLPVGVAAFFLSRRATTTAAAALVPAGVFAVGRFLVDLQVLADPLTAARPELYLPTALTAPGPAAGLWVLLAGHVLTAAAGLVAATARTEPEGGRSERFGLPATAGVVGAVGLCMAPFGSSDAFIPAGGPLDAPLPALAGGLLVALAAPVLAVLSASSGDPDARRGGLLGIAAVLVALAAPGLATAVAVDRVDAAPGPFLVLGAAVALAWPATGRAGHDLALPGRRRLHLIAAVLGVATGACAALGALTRHLDVPAGVTPPTDYAARLLWPAAVAVALTALLPKARPAFAVALAAVPLAAGQALDAALNAAKVPSVGPGPGVWFTALAVLLAGAAASTAALAGAVERDEEGADRTSPPLPLLAAALTAGLVAVGAFALPVLAAPGYVPITAFGLRVGSWGLLIALVAVLVAVGLSLVSRPGRGAALLLGAACVTATRALEYPFSASRAAGTEPGPALWLALATTALLLVAAAIRADRRSAPRPG
;
A
#
# COMPACT_ATOMS: atom_id res chain seq x y z
N MET A 1 -40.13 -15.31 20.71
CA MET A 1 -39.07 -14.68 21.51
C MET A 1 -38.62 -13.40 20.81
N ILE A 2 -39.14 -12.25 21.22
CA ILE A 2 -38.73 -10.95 20.71
C ILE A 2 -37.41 -10.62 21.41
N ARG A 3 -36.29 -10.64 20.67
CA ARG A 3 -35.03 -10.06 21.15
C ARG A 3 -35.30 -8.58 21.41
N THR A 4 -35.39 -8.20 22.67
CA THR A 4 -35.28 -6.80 23.09
C THR A 4 -33.91 -6.31 22.63
N ALA A 5 -33.90 -5.53 21.54
CA ALA A 5 -32.70 -4.84 21.09
C ALA A 5 -32.26 -3.91 22.22
N GLU A 6 -31.12 -4.24 22.82
CA GLU A 6 -30.49 -3.42 23.85
C GLU A 6 -30.28 -2.01 23.29
N ALA A 7 -30.83 -1.00 23.96
CA ALA A 7 -30.83 0.37 23.48
C ALA A 7 -29.37 0.84 23.34
N ALA A 8 -28.94 1.05 22.10
CA ALA A 8 -27.58 1.43 21.80
C ALA A 8 -27.24 2.76 22.52
N PRO A 9 -26.11 2.85 23.25
CA PRO A 9 -25.79 4.05 24.02
C PRO A 9 -25.63 5.27 23.10
N PRO A 10 -25.98 6.48 23.57
CA PRO A 10 -25.97 7.71 22.77
C PRO A 10 -24.56 8.03 22.24
N ALA A 11 -24.45 8.65 21.06
CA ALA A 11 -23.16 8.93 20.41
C ALA A 11 -22.16 9.69 21.29
N SER A 12 -22.64 10.52 22.23
CA SER A 12 -21.82 11.26 23.19
C SER A 12 -21.18 10.41 24.29
N SER A 13 -21.76 9.26 24.67
CA SER A 13 -21.12 8.34 25.63
C SER A 13 -20.05 7.51 24.93
N ARG A 14 -20.31 7.02 23.71
CA ARG A 14 -19.32 6.27 22.92
C ARG A 14 -18.07 7.08 22.63
N LEU A 15 -18.21 8.36 22.28
CA LEU A 15 -17.06 9.23 22.04
C LEU A 15 -16.22 9.46 23.31
N ARG A 16 -16.85 9.59 24.49
CA ARG A 16 -16.12 9.66 25.76
C ARG A 16 -15.38 8.37 26.07
N THR A 17 -16.01 7.22 25.82
CA THR A 17 -15.36 5.91 25.95
C THR A 17 -14.17 5.77 25.00
N ALA A 18 -14.34 6.15 23.73
CA ALA A 18 -13.26 6.14 22.74
C ALA A 18 -12.09 7.05 23.17
N PHE A 19 -12.39 8.27 23.63
CA PHE A 19 -11.36 9.19 24.13
C PHE A 19 -10.66 8.64 25.37
N GLY A 20 -11.40 8.03 26.31
CA GLY A 20 -10.83 7.39 27.50
C GLY A 20 -9.85 6.28 27.15
N PHE A 21 -10.22 5.40 26.21
CA PHE A 21 -9.31 4.37 25.71
C PHE A 21 -8.10 4.96 24.98
N ALA A 22 -8.28 6.01 24.18
CA ALA A 22 -7.18 6.67 23.48
C ALA A 22 -6.19 7.31 24.47
N ALA A 23 -6.70 8.01 25.49
CA ALA A 23 -5.89 8.63 26.53
C ALA A 23 -5.13 7.58 27.36
N ALA A 24 -5.81 6.50 27.77
CA ALA A 24 -5.16 5.39 28.47
C ALA A 24 -4.08 4.73 27.59
N GLY A 25 -4.38 4.50 26.31
CA GLY A 25 -3.42 3.95 25.34
C GLY A 25 -2.18 4.83 25.16
N ALA A 26 -2.37 6.15 25.05
CA ALA A 26 -1.27 7.12 24.95
C ALA A 26 -0.45 7.22 26.24
N LEU A 27 -1.08 7.15 27.41
CA LEU A 27 -0.38 7.09 28.70
C LEU A 27 0.44 5.81 28.83
N CYS A 28 -0.12 4.66 28.44
CA CYS A 28 0.64 3.42 28.35
C CYS A 28 1.81 3.54 27.35
N GLY A 29 1.61 4.19 26.20
CA GLY A 29 2.68 4.48 25.25
C GLY A 29 3.82 5.30 25.87
N ALA A 30 3.48 6.37 26.59
CA ALA A 30 4.44 7.25 27.25
C ALA A 30 5.18 6.56 28.40
N VAL A 31 4.45 5.87 29.29
CA VAL A 31 5.02 5.16 30.45
C VAL A 31 5.83 3.96 29.98
N GLY A 32 5.34 3.20 29.00
CA GLY A 32 6.03 2.03 28.46
C GLY A 32 7.36 2.38 27.80
N ALA A 33 7.47 3.57 27.18
CA ALA A 33 8.73 4.09 26.65
C ALA A 33 9.70 4.64 27.72
N ALA A 34 9.19 5.00 28.90
CA ALA A 34 10.01 5.44 30.04
C ALA A 34 10.50 4.27 30.91
N LEU A 35 9.82 3.13 30.86
CA LEU A 35 10.22 1.89 31.51
C LEU A 35 11.18 1.08 30.61
N PRO A 36 12.06 0.24 31.19
CA PRO A 36 12.86 -0.69 30.41
C PRO A 36 11.96 -1.63 29.58
N VAL A 37 12.15 -1.62 28.27
CA VAL A 37 11.42 -2.48 27.32
C VAL A 37 12.01 -3.89 27.30
N VAL A 38 13.33 -3.98 27.43
CA VAL A 38 14.08 -5.21 27.64
C VAL A 38 14.81 -5.14 28.98
N ASP A 39 15.39 -6.24 29.42
CA ASP A 39 16.17 -6.28 30.66
C ASP A 39 17.35 -5.28 30.63
N GLY A 40 17.92 -5.00 31.80
CA GLY A 40 18.95 -3.96 31.95
C GLY A 40 20.26 -4.22 31.21
N SER A 41 20.38 -5.31 30.44
CA SER A 41 21.57 -5.60 29.63
C SER A 41 21.67 -4.74 28.37
N ALA A 42 20.57 -4.09 27.94
CA ALA A 42 20.52 -3.27 26.73
C ALA A 42 19.74 -1.96 26.98
N PRO A 43 20.39 -0.88 27.47
CA PRO A 43 19.74 0.41 27.64
C PRO A 43 19.42 1.06 26.28
N PRO A 44 18.50 2.06 26.23
CA PRO A 44 18.26 2.87 25.02
C PRO A 44 19.54 3.56 24.54
N ALA A 45 19.68 3.77 23.23
CA ALA A 45 20.83 4.48 22.65
C ALA A 45 20.88 5.96 23.05
N TYR A 46 19.73 6.56 23.35
CA TYR A 46 19.58 7.93 23.83
C TYR A 46 18.29 8.09 24.65
N THR A 47 18.13 9.22 25.35
CA THR A 47 16.96 9.52 26.19
C THR A 47 15.72 9.89 25.39
N ALA A 48 15.14 8.91 24.68
CA ALA A 48 14.03 9.14 23.74
C ALA A 48 12.65 9.29 24.39
N TRP A 49 12.48 8.87 25.64
CA TRP A 49 11.16 8.80 26.29
C TRP A 49 10.35 10.11 26.27
N PRO A 50 10.93 11.33 26.40
CA PRO A 50 10.14 12.57 26.34
C PRO A 50 9.54 12.79 24.95
N LEU A 51 10.32 12.50 23.91
CA LEU A 51 9.87 12.58 22.53
C LEU A 51 8.76 11.54 22.28
N LEU A 52 8.98 10.29 22.68
CA LEU A 52 8.01 9.21 22.50
C LEU A 52 6.71 9.48 23.26
N ALA A 53 6.78 10.04 24.46
CA ALA A 53 5.61 10.47 25.23
C ALA A 53 4.83 11.57 24.50
N ALA A 54 5.52 12.60 23.97
CA ALA A 54 4.88 13.66 23.20
C ALA A 54 4.20 13.12 21.93
N LEU A 55 4.86 12.21 21.22
CA LEU A 55 4.32 11.58 20.01
C LEU A 55 3.14 10.64 20.30
N ALA A 56 3.17 9.89 21.42
CA ALA A 56 2.06 9.04 21.85
C ALA A 56 0.82 9.87 22.20
N LEU A 57 1.01 11.05 22.82
CA LEU A 57 -0.07 11.96 23.18
C LEU A 57 -0.62 12.75 21.99
N LEU A 58 0.12 12.85 20.88
CA LEU A 58 -0.24 13.73 19.76
C LEU A 58 -1.63 13.44 19.14
N PRO A 59 -2.00 12.19 18.79
CA PRO A 59 -3.35 11.92 18.25
C PRO A 59 -4.47 12.22 19.26
N VAL A 60 -4.22 11.94 20.54
CA VAL A 60 -5.16 12.23 21.63
C VAL A 60 -5.31 13.74 21.84
N GLY A 61 -4.22 14.50 21.76
CA GLY A 61 -4.21 15.95 21.85
C GLY A 61 -5.01 16.61 20.72
N VAL A 62 -4.88 16.10 19.49
CA VAL A 62 -5.71 16.55 18.35
C VAL A 62 -7.19 16.30 18.63
N ALA A 63 -7.56 15.11 19.11
CA ALA A 63 -8.95 14.79 19.45
C ALA A 63 -9.46 15.65 20.62
N ALA A 64 -8.66 15.83 21.68
CA ALA A 64 -8.98 16.64 22.85
C ALA A 64 -9.24 18.11 22.47
N PHE A 65 -8.44 18.66 21.56
CA PHE A 65 -8.60 20.01 21.04
C PHE A 65 -9.94 20.19 20.30
N PHE A 66 -10.38 19.21 19.52
CA PHE A 66 -11.69 19.29 18.87
C PHE A 66 -12.86 19.03 19.83
N LEU A 67 -12.68 18.16 20.81
CA LEU A 67 -13.65 17.96 21.90
C LEU A 67 -13.86 19.25 22.70
N SER A 68 -12.79 19.98 23.03
CA SER A 68 -12.89 21.25 23.76
C SER A 68 -13.64 22.33 22.96
N ARG A 69 -13.59 22.24 21.63
CA ARG A 69 -14.35 23.08 20.69
C ARG A 69 -15.74 22.55 20.37
N ARG A 70 -16.19 21.50 21.05
CA ARG A 70 -17.48 20.81 20.81
C ARG A 70 -17.63 20.21 19.40
N ALA A 71 -16.53 20.04 18.67
CA ALA A 71 -16.49 19.41 17.34
C ALA A 71 -16.36 17.88 17.49
N THR A 72 -17.43 17.24 17.94
CA THR A 72 -17.44 15.81 18.31
C THR A 72 -17.16 14.89 17.13
N THR A 73 -17.68 15.20 15.94
CA THR A 73 -17.48 14.39 14.74
C THR A 73 -16.03 14.45 14.27
N THR A 74 -15.42 15.64 14.27
CA THR A 74 -13.99 15.84 13.97
C THR A 74 -13.11 15.08 14.96
N ALA A 75 -13.42 15.16 16.25
CA ALA A 75 -12.68 14.43 17.28
C ALA A 75 -12.77 12.90 17.10
N ALA A 76 -13.99 12.38 16.86
CA ALA A 76 -14.19 10.96 16.59
C ALA A 76 -13.40 10.49 15.36
N ALA A 77 -13.49 11.25 14.26
CA ALA A 77 -12.78 10.92 13.02
C ALA A 77 -11.26 11.00 13.16
N ALA A 78 -10.73 11.89 14.01
CA ALA A 78 -9.29 11.97 14.29
C ALA A 78 -8.72 10.76 15.04
N LEU A 79 -9.55 10.07 15.83
CA LEU A 79 -9.12 8.87 16.58
C LEU A 79 -9.13 7.58 15.75
N VAL A 80 -9.93 7.51 14.68
CA VAL A 80 -10.04 6.31 13.84
C VAL A 80 -8.69 5.89 13.24
N PRO A 81 -7.91 6.79 12.61
CA PRO A 81 -6.59 6.43 12.09
C PRO A 81 -5.67 5.84 13.16
N ALA A 82 -5.59 6.46 14.34
CA ALA A 82 -4.72 6.00 15.42
C ALA A 82 -4.99 4.53 15.77
N GLY A 83 -6.26 4.13 15.85
CA GLY A 83 -6.61 2.73 16.13
C GLY A 83 -6.24 1.75 15.01
N VAL A 84 -6.41 2.14 13.74
CA VAL A 84 -6.04 1.28 12.60
C VAL A 84 -4.52 1.08 12.53
N PHE A 85 -3.75 2.17 12.70
CA PHE A 85 -2.29 2.09 12.71
C PHE A 85 -1.75 1.34 13.95
N ALA A 86 -2.45 1.41 15.09
CA ALA A 86 -2.05 0.69 16.30
C ALA A 86 -1.98 -0.84 16.09
N VAL A 87 -2.82 -1.42 15.23
CA VAL A 87 -2.77 -2.85 14.90
C VAL A 87 -1.45 -3.23 14.24
N GLY A 88 -1.00 -2.44 13.26
CA GLY A 88 0.28 -2.69 12.61
C GLY A 88 1.47 -2.40 13.52
N ARG A 89 1.41 -1.32 14.33
CA ARG A 89 2.43 -1.00 15.33
C ARG A 89 2.55 -2.08 16.41
N PHE A 90 1.44 -2.68 16.83
CA PHE A 90 1.44 -3.81 17.77
C PHE A 90 2.25 -4.98 17.22
N LEU A 91 2.07 -5.35 15.95
CA LEU A 91 2.81 -6.44 15.33
C LEU A 91 4.31 -6.11 15.16
N VAL A 92 4.64 -4.85 14.88
CA VAL A 92 6.03 -4.38 14.85
C VAL A 92 6.67 -4.48 16.24
N ASP A 93 5.97 -4.05 17.29
CA ASP A 93 6.49 -4.14 18.67
C ASP A 93 6.54 -5.58 19.19
N LEU A 94 5.66 -6.45 18.70
CA LEU A 94 5.67 -7.88 19.03
C LEU A 94 6.95 -8.57 18.52
N GLN A 95 7.63 -8.00 17.51
CA GLN A 95 8.95 -8.48 17.08
C GLN A 95 9.97 -8.42 18.21
N VAL A 96 9.89 -7.46 19.13
CA VAL A 96 10.79 -7.36 20.29
C VAL A 96 10.67 -8.58 21.20
N LEU A 97 9.47 -9.16 21.30
CA LEU A 97 9.24 -10.39 22.06
C LEU A 97 9.76 -11.63 21.32
N ALA A 98 9.66 -11.64 19.99
CA ALA A 98 10.06 -12.77 19.16
C ALA A 98 11.58 -12.85 19.00
N ASP A 99 12.22 -11.74 18.66
CA ASP A 99 13.66 -11.60 18.55
C ASP A 99 14.05 -10.11 18.65
N PRO A 100 14.53 -9.66 19.82
CA PRO A 100 14.93 -8.27 20.03
C PRO A 100 16.20 -7.87 19.27
N LEU A 101 17.04 -8.81 18.82
CA LEU A 101 18.25 -8.45 18.08
C LEU A 101 17.95 -7.94 16.66
N THR A 102 16.79 -8.32 16.12
CA THR A 102 16.34 -7.92 14.78
C THR A 102 15.30 -6.80 14.79
N ALA A 103 14.81 -6.40 15.97
CA ALA A 103 13.91 -5.25 16.11
C ALA A 103 14.73 -3.94 16.20
N ALA A 104 14.81 -3.22 15.09
CA ALA A 104 15.51 -1.94 14.97
C ALA A 104 14.82 -0.82 15.77
N ARG A 105 15.04 -0.75 17.10
CA ARG A 105 14.42 0.24 18.01
C ARG A 105 15.43 0.88 18.96
N PRO A 106 16.47 1.57 18.43
CA PRO A 106 17.51 2.23 19.23
C PRO A 106 16.94 3.26 20.23
N GLU A 107 15.77 3.82 19.95
CA GLU A 107 15.06 4.71 20.87
C GLU A 107 14.46 4.01 22.11
N LEU A 108 14.35 2.67 22.10
CA LEU A 108 13.84 1.87 23.21
C LEU A 108 14.91 1.00 23.88
N TYR A 109 15.85 0.46 23.09
CA TYR A 109 16.99 -0.33 23.59
C TYR A 109 18.05 -0.49 22.49
N LEU A 110 19.30 -0.72 22.88
CA LEU A 110 20.42 -0.99 21.99
C LEU A 110 21.18 -2.23 22.47
N PRO A 111 21.10 -3.37 21.75
CA PRO A 111 21.87 -4.56 22.10
C PRO A 111 23.38 -4.31 22.01
N THR A 112 24.14 -4.72 23.03
CA THR A 112 25.62 -4.64 23.04
C THR A 112 26.29 -6.00 22.97
N ALA A 113 25.51 -7.08 22.93
CA ALA A 113 25.96 -8.46 22.85
C ALA A 113 25.03 -9.27 21.94
N LEU A 114 25.52 -10.42 21.47
CA LEU A 114 24.74 -11.34 20.63
C LEU A 114 23.75 -12.20 21.45
N THR A 115 23.74 -12.05 22.77
CA THR A 115 22.73 -12.66 23.64
C THR A 115 21.49 -11.79 23.60
N ALA A 116 20.37 -12.36 23.15
CA ALA A 116 19.10 -11.64 23.09
C ALA A 116 18.64 -11.24 24.51
N PRO A 117 18.39 -9.94 24.78
CA PRO A 117 17.89 -9.51 26.09
C PRO A 117 16.45 -9.99 26.30
N GLY A 118 16.08 -10.28 27.55
CA GLY A 118 14.72 -10.69 27.89
C GLY A 118 13.74 -9.52 27.85
N PRO A 119 12.43 -9.77 27.63
CA PRO A 119 11.41 -8.73 27.69
C PRO A 119 11.23 -8.19 29.12
N ALA A 120 11.00 -6.89 29.26
CA ALA A 120 10.75 -6.22 30.53
C ALA A 120 9.38 -5.50 30.56
N ALA A 121 9.07 -4.86 31.69
CA ALA A 121 7.75 -4.28 31.95
C ALA A 121 7.32 -3.24 30.88
N GLY A 122 8.25 -2.46 30.35
CA GLY A 122 7.97 -1.44 29.34
C GLY A 122 7.34 -2.02 28.06
N LEU A 123 7.78 -3.20 27.61
CA LEU A 123 7.22 -3.85 26.43
C LEU A 123 5.74 -4.20 26.63
N TRP A 124 5.39 -4.80 27.75
CA TRP A 124 4.00 -5.18 28.05
C TRP A 124 3.08 -3.97 28.15
N VAL A 125 3.57 -2.88 28.75
CA VAL A 125 2.84 -1.61 28.84
C VAL A 125 2.65 -1.00 27.44
N LEU A 126 3.66 -1.04 26.55
CA LEU A 126 3.54 -0.59 25.16
C LEU A 126 2.50 -1.40 24.38
N LEU A 127 2.56 -2.74 24.48
CA LEU A 127 1.61 -3.64 23.82
C LEU A 127 0.18 -3.41 24.29
N ALA A 128 -0.04 -3.24 25.59
CA ALA A 128 -1.34 -2.86 26.14
C ALA A 128 -1.81 -1.50 25.60
N GLY A 129 -0.91 -0.53 25.45
CA GLY A 129 -1.18 0.77 24.86
C GLY A 129 -1.71 0.69 23.43
N HIS A 130 -1.14 -0.17 22.58
CA HIS A 130 -1.65 -0.40 21.22
C HIS A 130 -3.02 -1.03 21.20
N VAL A 131 -3.29 -2.01 22.08
CA VAL A 131 -4.61 -2.65 22.20
C VAL A 131 -5.68 -1.62 22.59
N LEU A 132 -5.40 -0.77 23.58
CA LEU A 132 -6.30 0.31 23.99
C LEU A 132 -6.51 1.33 22.88
N THR A 133 -5.46 1.68 22.14
CA THR A 133 -5.55 2.61 21.01
C THR A 133 -6.38 2.03 19.84
N ALA A 134 -6.23 0.73 19.56
CA ALA A 134 -7.05 0.01 18.58
C ALA A 134 -8.53 -0.01 18.98
N ALA A 135 -8.81 -0.33 20.26
CA ALA A 135 -10.17 -0.28 20.80
C ALA A 135 -10.77 1.13 20.71
N ALA A 136 -9.98 2.17 21.00
CA ALA A 136 -10.40 3.55 20.87
C ALA A 136 -10.85 3.90 19.44
N GLY A 137 -10.04 3.54 18.43
CA GLY A 137 -10.38 3.77 17.02
C GLY A 137 -11.64 3.01 16.58
N LEU A 138 -11.82 1.77 17.04
CA LEU A 138 -13.02 0.98 16.77
C LEU A 138 -14.27 1.64 17.37
N VAL A 139 -14.23 2.00 18.65
CA VAL A 139 -15.36 2.67 19.33
C VAL A 139 -15.63 4.03 18.67
N ALA A 140 -14.60 4.80 18.33
CA ALA A 140 -14.73 6.08 17.63
C ALA A 140 -15.40 5.93 16.25
N ALA A 141 -15.07 4.87 15.49
CA ALA A 141 -15.71 4.58 14.21
C ALA A 141 -17.21 4.34 14.37
N THR A 142 -17.64 3.61 15.42
CA THR A 142 -19.06 3.35 15.71
C THR A 142 -19.81 4.53 16.32
N ALA A 143 -19.11 5.58 16.75
CA ALA A 143 -19.71 6.81 17.26
C ALA A 143 -20.05 7.80 16.13
N ARG A 144 -19.59 7.54 14.89
CA ARG A 144 -19.90 8.35 13.72
C ARG A 144 -21.28 7.99 13.18
N THR A 145 -22.13 8.99 13.04
CA THR A 145 -23.34 8.90 12.21
C THR A 145 -22.97 9.41 10.82
N GLU A 146 -22.93 8.54 9.80
CA GLU A 146 -22.79 9.02 8.42
C GLU A 146 -24.06 9.80 8.06
N PRO A 147 -23.97 11.11 7.74
CA PRO A 147 -25.12 11.82 7.17
C PRO A 147 -25.39 11.26 5.77
N GLU A 148 -26.67 11.20 5.36
CA GLU A 148 -27.04 11.05 3.95
C GLU A 148 -26.60 12.32 3.20
N GLY A 149 -25.33 12.36 2.80
CA GLY A 149 -24.71 13.51 2.17
C GLY A 149 -23.75 13.08 1.06
N GLY A 150 -23.74 13.86 -0.03
CA GLY A 150 -22.91 13.61 -1.22
C GLY A 150 -21.42 13.45 -0.90
N ARG A 151 -20.74 12.59 -1.66
CA ARG A 151 -19.28 12.39 -1.55
C ARG A 151 -18.56 13.66 -2.00
N SER A 152 -17.45 13.97 -1.34
CA SER A 152 -16.64 15.14 -1.68
C SER A 152 -15.68 14.87 -2.84
N GLU A 153 -15.59 15.84 -3.75
CA GLU A 153 -14.70 15.86 -4.92
C GLU A 153 -13.21 16.09 -4.56
N ARG A 154 -12.89 16.35 -3.28
CA ARG A 154 -11.57 16.81 -2.81
C ARG A 154 -10.70 15.69 -2.19
N PHE A 155 -10.37 14.66 -2.96
CA PHE A 155 -9.50 13.55 -2.49
C PHE A 155 -8.18 13.39 -3.27
N GLY A 156 -7.94 14.24 -4.28
CA GLY A 156 -6.70 14.32 -5.06
C GLY A 156 -5.42 14.29 -4.22
N LEU A 157 -5.19 15.39 -3.52
CA LEU A 157 -4.02 15.60 -2.68
C LEU A 157 -3.93 14.57 -1.53
N PRO A 158 -5.01 14.27 -0.77
CA PRO A 158 -4.96 13.24 0.26
C PRO A 158 -4.57 11.86 -0.26
N ALA A 159 -5.12 11.42 -1.40
CA ALA A 159 -4.78 10.13 -1.98
C ALA A 159 -3.29 10.06 -2.36
N THR A 160 -2.77 11.09 -3.04
CA THR A 160 -1.35 11.15 -3.41
C THR A 160 -0.44 11.22 -2.19
N ALA A 161 -0.82 12.01 -1.17
CA ALA A 161 -0.06 12.13 0.06
C ALA A 161 -0.04 10.79 0.82
N GLY A 162 -1.17 10.08 0.88
CA GLY A 162 -1.24 8.74 1.47
C GLY A 162 -0.33 7.73 0.75
N VAL A 163 -0.26 7.77 -0.59
CA VAL A 163 0.65 6.91 -1.37
C VAL A 163 2.11 7.28 -1.13
N VAL A 164 2.47 8.57 -1.14
CA VAL A 164 3.85 9.02 -0.83
C VAL A 164 4.24 8.61 0.59
N GLY A 165 3.31 8.75 1.54
CA GLY A 165 3.49 8.29 2.92
C GLY A 165 3.72 6.78 3.01
N ALA A 166 2.94 5.97 2.27
CA ALA A 166 3.15 4.53 2.19
C ALA A 166 4.54 4.16 1.63
N VAL A 167 4.98 4.83 0.57
CA VAL A 167 6.32 4.62 0.00
C VAL A 167 7.38 4.94 1.06
N GLY A 168 7.28 6.08 1.73
CA GLY A 168 8.20 6.46 2.81
C GLY A 168 8.22 5.46 3.98
N LEU A 169 7.06 4.92 4.37
CA LEU A 169 6.92 3.90 5.41
C LEU A 169 7.50 2.53 5.02
N CYS A 170 7.60 2.23 3.72
CA CYS A 170 8.25 1.03 3.21
C CYS A 170 9.78 1.16 3.12
N MET A 171 10.32 2.37 3.21
CA MET A 171 11.77 2.61 3.21
C MET A 171 12.36 2.44 4.61
N ALA A 172 13.68 2.31 4.71
CA ALA A 172 14.37 2.28 5.98
C ALA A 172 14.14 3.60 6.76
N PRO A 173 13.92 3.54 8.09
CA PRO A 173 13.72 4.74 8.92
C PRO A 173 14.99 5.57 9.12
N PHE A 174 16.16 4.95 8.97
CA PHE A 174 17.49 5.56 9.05
C PHE A 174 18.50 4.66 8.31
N GLY A 175 19.67 5.19 7.98
CA GLY A 175 20.85 4.40 7.57
C GLY A 175 21.71 4.08 8.78
N SER A 176 22.43 2.97 8.77
CA SER A 176 23.33 2.58 9.87
C SER A 176 24.57 1.88 9.32
N SER A 177 25.74 2.26 9.83
CA SER A 177 26.98 1.48 9.65
C SER A 177 27.33 0.65 10.89
N ASP A 178 26.44 0.60 11.89
CA ASP A 178 26.59 -0.22 13.09
C ASP A 178 25.83 -1.54 12.94
N ALA A 179 26.53 -2.66 13.19
CA ALA A 179 25.98 -4.01 13.08
C ALA A 179 24.90 -4.31 14.13
N PHE A 180 24.87 -3.58 15.26
CA PHE A 180 23.86 -3.74 16.30
C PHE A 180 22.60 -2.90 16.05
N ILE A 181 22.61 -2.03 15.04
CA ILE A 181 21.47 -1.21 14.65
C ILE A 181 21.10 -1.55 13.21
N PRO A 182 20.23 -2.57 12.99
CA PRO A 182 19.87 -2.98 11.65
C PRO A 182 19.09 -1.86 10.94
N ALA A 183 19.66 -1.33 9.85
CA ALA A 183 18.99 -0.38 8.97
C ALA A 183 18.23 -1.16 7.88
N GLY A 184 16.95 -1.41 8.13
CA GLY A 184 16.07 -2.12 7.19
C GLY A 184 14.66 -1.56 7.17
N GLY A 185 14.01 -1.61 6.01
CA GLY A 185 12.58 -1.34 5.90
C GLY A 185 11.74 -2.56 6.29
N PRO A 186 10.40 -2.44 6.31
CA PRO A 186 9.52 -3.58 6.59
C PRO A 186 9.75 -4.79 5.68
N LEU A 187 10.17 -4.57 4.43
CA LEU A 187 10.39 -5.63 3.44
C LEU A 187 11.57 -6.55 3.76
N ASP A 188 12.53 -6.05 4.55
CA ASP A 188 13.72 -6.79 4.98
C ASP A 188 13.52 -7.40 6.39
N ALA A 189 12.36 -7.16 7.01
CA ALA A 189 12.10 -7.49 8.40
C ALA A 189 11.53 -8.92 8.58
N PRO A 190 11.68 -9.53 9.77
CA PRO A 190 11.00 -10.77 10.13
C PRO A 190 9.47 -10.68 10.05
N LEU A 191 8.79 -11.83 9.96
CA LEU A 191 7.36 -11.91 9.61
C LEU A 191 6.42 -11.00 10.43
N PRO A 192 6.53 -10.88 11.77
CA PRO A 192 5.68 -9.97 12.55
C PRO A 192 5.88 -8.49 12.15
N ALA A 193 7.14 -8.06 12.03
CA ALA A 193 7.50 -6.70 11.66
C ALA A 193 7.16 -6.40 10.19
N LEU A 194 7.36 -7.36 9.27
CA LEU A 194 6.94 -7.26 7.87
C LEU A 194 5.42 -7.06 7.78
N ALA A 195 4.64 -7.93 8.42
CA ALA A 195 3.18 -7.86 8.40
C ALA A 195 2.68 -6.53 9.02
N GLY A 196 3.24 -6.16 10.18
CA GLY A 196 2.91 -4.91 10.86
C GLY A 196 3.25 -3.67 10.03
N GLY A 197 4.45 -3.61 9.47
CA GLY A 197 4.92 -2.49 8.65
C GLY A 197 4.13 -2.34 7.35
N LEU A 198 3.75 -3.45 6.70
CA LEU A 198 2.89 -3.41 5.52
C LEU A 198 1.46 -2.99 5.84
N LEU A 199 0.90 -3.42 6.97
CA LEU A 199 -0.40 -2.93 7.43
C LEU A 199 -0.37 -1.43 7.67
N VAL A 200 0.69 -0.91 8.31
CA VAL A 200 0.91 0.53 8.51
C VAL A 200 1.03 1.26 7.15
N ALA A 201 1.85 0.75 6.23
CA ALA A 201 2.04 1.36 4.92
C ALA A 201 0.75 1.39 4.10
N LEU A 202 -0.05 0.32 4.11
CA LEU A 202 -1.34 0.24 3.41
C LEU A 202 -2.43 1.08 4.07
N ALA A 203 -2.40 1.23 5.40
CA ALA A 203 -3.38 2.02 6.13
C ALA A 203 -3.35 3.49 5.70
N ALA A 204 -2.17 4.07 5.44
CA ALA A 204 -2.03 5.48 5.06
C ALA A 204 -2.86 5.89 3.82
N PRO A 205 -2.70 5.27 2.63
CA PRO A 205 -3.46 5.64 1.45
C PRO A 205 -4.94 5.29 1.56
N VAL A 206 -5.28 4.13 2.17
CA VAL A 206 -6.67 3.72 2.36
C VAL A 206 -7.42 4.72 3.24
N LEU A 207 -6.86 5.06 4.41
CA LEU A 207 -7.48 6.01 5.33
C LEU A 207 -7.50 7.42 4.76
N ALA A 208 -6.49 7.84 3.99
CA ALA A 208 -6.49 9.14 3.36
C ALA A 208 -7.63 9.27 2.34
N VAL A 209 -7.85 8.25 1.52
CA VAL A 209 -8.98 8.20 0.56
C VAL A 209 -10.32 8.13 1.29
N LEU A 210 -10.46 7.28 2.30
CA LEU A 210 -11.71 7.15 3.08
C LEU A 210 -12.05 8.45 3.82
N SER A 211 -11.06 9.11 4.41
CA SER A 211 -11.26 10.39 5.11
C SER A 211 -11.61 11.49 4.12
N ALA A 212 -10.90 11.58 2.99
CA ALA A 212 -11.13 12.61 1.98
C ALA A 212 -12.46 12.47 1.22
N SER A 213 -12.94 11.24 1.04
CA SER A 213 -14.22 10.95 0.40
C SER A 213 -15.44 11.18 1.30
N SER A 214 -15.24 11.43 2.60
CA SER A 214 -16.33 11.74 3.53
C SER A 214 -17.07 13.01 3.10
N GLY A 215 -18.39 12.92 2.97
CA GLY A 215 -19.25 14.06 2.64
C GLY A 215 -19.30 15.12 3.75
N ASP A 216 -19.08 14.70 5.00
CA ASP A 216 -19.00 15.59 6.16
C ASP A 216 -17.62 16.28 6.24
N PRO A 217 -17.54 17.62 6.14
CA PRO A 217 -16.28 18.35 6.23
C PRO A 217 -15.57 18.17 7.57
N ASP A 218 -16.32 17.98 8.67
CA ASP A 218 -15.76 17.81 10.01
C ASP A 218 -15.12 16.42 10.16
N ALA A 219 -15.82 15.37 9.73
CA ALA A 219 -15.25 14.03 9.68
C ALA A 219 -14.01 13.96 8.77
N ARG A 220 -14.04 14.61 7.60
CA ARG A 220 -12.89 14.69 6.70
C ARG A 220 -11.70 15.36 7.37
N ARG A 221 -11.92 16.53 7.96
CA ARG A 221 -10.89 17.31 8.65
C ARG A 221 -10.26 16.49 9.78
N GLY A 222 -11.08 15.84 10.59
CA GLY A 222 -10.65 15.00 11.69
C GLY A 222 -9.81 13.82 11.21
N GLY A 223 -10.32 13.05 10.24
CA GLY A 223 -9.62 11.90 9.68
C GLY A 223 -8.26 12.27 9.10
N LEU A 224 -8.17 13.33 8.30
CA LEU A 224 -6.90 13.78 7.70
C LEU A 224 -5.88 14.25 8.75
N LEU A 225 -6.30 15.02 9.77
CA LEU A 225 -5.42 15.44 10.86
C LEU A 225 -4.99 14.26 11.73
N GLY A 226 -5.88 13.29 11.95
CA GLY A 226 -5.57 12.05 12.67
C GLY A 226 -4.49 11.24 11.95
N ILE A 227 -4.59 11.07 10.63
CA ILE A 227 -3.55 10.40 9.83
C ILE A 227 -2.24 11.17 9.92
N ALA A 228 -2.27 12.50 9.72
CA ALA A 228 -1.07 13.34 9.79
C ALA A 228 -0.36 13.22 11.15
N ALA A 229 -1.10 13.26 12.26
CA ALA A 229 -0.55 13.09 13.60
C ALA A 229 0.15 11.73 13.78
N VAL A 230 -0.46 10.65 13.28
CA VAL A 230 0.14 9.30 13.36
C VAL A 230 1.38 9.19 12.48
N LEU A 231 1.38 9.75 11.28
CA LEU A 231 2.55 9.75 10.39
C LEU A 231 3.74 10.51 11.00
N VAL A 232 3.50 11.64 11.66
CA VAL A 232 4.54 12.34 12.44
C VAL A 232 5.08 11.44 13.55
N ALA A 233 4.21 10.76 14.29
CA ALA A 233 4.59 9.82 15.35
C ALA A 233 5.29 8.54 14.87
N LEU A 234 5.24 8.24 13.56
CA LEU A 234 5.97 7.14 12.93
C LEU A 234 7.33 7.59 12.38
N ALA A 235 7.42 8.80 11.82
CA ALA A 235 8.64 9.29 11.18
C ALA A 235 9.65 9.91 12.16
N ALA A 236 9.16 10.60 13.20
CA ALA A 236 10.01 11.38 14.10
C ALA A 236 11.07 10.57 14.87
N PRO A 237 10.80 9.34 15.36
CA PRO A 237 11.81 8.55 16.08
C PRO A 237 13.06 8.25 15.23
N GLY A 238 12.89 7.90 13.95
CA GLY A 238 14.03 7.60 13.07
C GLY A 238 14.94 8.82 12.84
N LEU A 239 14.35 10.00 12.69
CA LEU A 239 15.10 11.26 12.57
C LEU A 239 15.81 11.64 13.86
N ALA A 240 15.17 11.44 15.01
CA ALA A 240 15.79 11.68 16.30
C ALA A 240 16.99 10.74 16.52
N THR A 241 16.86 9.46 16.14
CA THR A 241 17.98 8.50 16.19
C THR A 241 19.13 8.94 15.31
N ALA A 242 18.87 9.37 14.06
CA ALA A 242 19.92 9.85 13.15
C ALA A 242 20.64 11.12 13.65
N VAL A 243 20.05 11.87 14.57
CA VAL A 243 20.67 13.05 15.19
C VAL A 243 21.40 12.69 16.49
N ALA A 244 20.85 11.73 17.26
CA ALA A 244 21.30 11.44 18.61
C ALA A 244 22.34 10.30 18.71
N VAL A 245 22.42 9.44 17.69
CA VAL A 245 23.26 8.23 17.71
C VAL A 245 24.35 8.33 16.67
N ASP A 246 25.60 8.15 17.10
CA ASP A 246 26.75 8.09 16.19
C ASP A 246 26.60 6.91 15.21
N ARG A 247 27.10 7.07 13.97
CA ARG A 247 27.06 6.04 12.91
C ARG A 247 25.66 5.70 12.39
N VAL A 248 24.66 6.50 12.72
CA VAL A 248 23.31 6.44 12.16
C VAL A 248 23.07 7.68 11.31
N ASP A 249 22.69 7.48 10.06
CA ASP A 249 22.46 8.54 9.09
C ASP A 249 20.97 8.74 8.80
N ALA A 250 20.59 9.95 8.38
CA ALA A 250 19.21 10.23 7.98
C ALA A 250 18.88 9.50 6.65
N ALA A 251 17.79 8.73 6.66
CA ALA A 251 17.26 8.08 5.46
C ALA A 251 16.18 8.94 4.78
N PRO A 252 15.92 8.75 3.47
CA PRO A 252 14.88 9.48 2.75
C PRO A 252 13.44 9.15 3.23
N GLY A 253 13.22 7.96 3.81
CA GLY A 253 11.91 7.46 4.22
C GLY A 253 11.12 8.42 5.12
N PRO A 254 11.63 8.79 6.31
CA PRO A 254 10.96 9.70 7.23
C PRO A 254 10.59 11.05 6.61
N PHE A 255 11.41 11.61 5.72
CA PHE A 255 11.12 12.89 5.07
C PHE A 255 9.92 12.79 4.13
N LEU A 256 9.76 11.69 3.39
CA LEU A 256 8.57 11.44 2.58
C LEU A 256 7.32 11.31 3.45
N VAL A 257 7.42 10.63 4.59
CA VAL A 257 6.32 10.47 5.55
C VAL A 257 5.91 11.81 6.16
N LEU A 258 6.86 12.66 6.53
CA LEU A 258 6.58 14.01 7.04
C LEU A 258 5.98 14.91 5.95
N GLY A 259 6.48 14.85 4.72
CA GLY A 259 5.90 15.56 3.58
C GLY A 259 4.44 15.17 3.34
N ALA A 260 4.14 13.86 3.42
CA ALA A 260 2.79 13.34 3.36
C ALA A 260 1.91 13.84 4.53
N ALA A 261 2.43 13.85 5.76
CA ALA A 261 1.72 14.35 6.93
C ALA A 261 1.36 15.84 6.78
N VAL A 262 2.29 16.67 6.31
CA VAL A 262 2.04 18.09 6.02
C VAL A 262 0.98 18.25 4.93
N ALA A 263 1.08 17.49 3.84
CA ALA A 263 0.13 17.53 2.74
C ALA A 263 -1.29 17.10 3.16
N LEU A 264 -1.42 16.15 4.09
CA LEU A 264 -2.70 15.72 4.66
C LEU A 264 -3.28 16.72 5.67
N ALA A 265 -2.43 17.36 6.48
CA ALA A 265 -2.87 18.39 7.41
C ALA A 265 -3.26 19.71 6.73
N TRP A 266 -2.68 20.00 5.56
CA TRP A 266 -2.85 21.27 4.86
C TRP A 266 -4.32 21.62 4.56
N PRO A 267 -5.12 20.75 3.91
CA PRO A 267 -6.55 20.99 3.68
C PRO A 267 -7.35 21.24 4.96
N ALA A 268 -6.92 20.64 6.08
CA ALA A 268 -7.61 20.72 7.36
C ALA A 268 -7.36 22.04 8.12
N THR A 269 -6.48 22.91 7.65
CA THR A 269 -6.21 24.22 8.29
C THR A 269 -7.19 25.32 7.88
N GLY A 270 -8.14 25.06 6.96
CA GLY A 270 -9.06 26.07 6.44
C GLY A 270 -8.40 27.10 5.53
N ARG A 271 -7.07 27.04 5.33
CA ARG A 271 -6.31 27.83 4.33
C ARG A 271 -6.50 27.33 2.90
N ALA A 272 -7.34 26.32 2.68
CA ALA A 272 -7.85 25.96 1.36
C ALA A 272 -8.86 27.03 0.88
N GLY A 273 -8.42 28.29 0.81
CA GLY A 273 -9.12 29.41 0.17
C GLY A 273 -8.79 29.52 -1.30
N HIS A 274 -7.93 28.65 -1.83
CA HIS A 274 -7.85 28.37 -3.25
C HIS A 274 -8.21 26.90 -3.38
N ASP A 275 -9.31 26.63 -4.08
CA ASP A 275 -9.44 25.34 -4.75
C ASP A 275 -8.11 25.12 -5.47
N LEU A 276 -7.35 24.11 -5.04
CA LEU A 276 -6.37 23.51 -5.94
C LEU A 276 -7.24 22.97 -7.06
N ALA A 277 -7.48 23.82 -8.07
CA ALA A 277 -8.16 23.44 -9.27
C ALA A 277 -7.36 22.25 -9.78
N LEU A 278 -7.90 21.05 -9.57
CA LEU A 278 -7.33 19.86 -10.15
C LEU A 278 -7.13 20.21 -11.63
N PRO A 279 -5.97 19.89 -12.22
CA PRO A 279 -5.76 20.14 -13.63
C PRO A 279 -6.99 19.64 -14.37
N GLY A 280 -7.66 20.51 -15.14
CA GLY A 280 -8.97 20.15 -15.71
C GLY A 280 -8.90 18.79 -16.39
N ARG A 281 -9.97 17.98 -16.34
CA ARG A 281 -10.03 16.56 -16.75
C ARG A 281 -9.05 16.15 -17.87
N ARG A 282 -8.99 16.93 -18.95
CA ARG A 282 -8.04 16.76 -20.08
C ARG A 282 -6.56 16.73 -19.68
N ARG A 283 -6.11 17.61 -18.77
CA ARG A 283 -4.74 17.66 -18.25
C ARG A 283 -4.40 16.45 -17.39
N LEU A 284 -5.30 16.01 -16.49
CA LEU A 284 -5.07 14.79 -15.72
C LEU A 284 -4.97 13.55 -16.62
N HIS A 285 -5.79 13.48 -17.67
CA HIS A 285 -5.67 12.44 -18.70
C HIS A 285 -4.32 12.48 -19.41
N LEU A 286 -3.87 13.67 -19.81
CA LEU A 286 -2.58 13.85 -20.47
C LEU A 286 -1.42 13.46 -19.54
N ILE A 287 -1.45 13.88 -18.28
CA ILE A 287 -0.42 13.53 -17.29
C ILE A 287 -0.38 12.01 -17.09
N ALA A 288 -1.55 11.38 -16.90
CA ALA A 288 -1.64 9.92 -16.75
C ALA A 288 -1.10 9.19 -17.99
N ALA A 289 -1.42 9.66 -19.20
CA ALA A 289 -0.93 9.10 -20.44
C ALA A 289 0.59 9.28 -20.61
N VAL A 290 1.12 10.48 -20.33
CA VAL A 290 2.56 10.76 -20.40
C VAL A 290 3.33 9.89 -19.41
N LEU A 291 2.85 9.81 -18.17
CA LEU A 291 3.44 8.91 -17.16
C LEU A 291 3.35 7.45 -17.58
N GLY A 292 2.24 7.03 -18.21
CA GLY A 292 2.08 5.69 -18.77
C GLY A 292 3.07 5.37 -19.89
N VAL A 293 3.25 6.30 -20.84
CA VAL A 293 4.25 6.16 -21.92
C VAL A 293 5.66 6.12 -21.34
N ALA A 294 5.99 7.00 -20.39
CA ALA A 294 7.28 6.99 -19.71
C ALA A 294 7.52 5.68 -18.93
N THR A 295 6.47 5.15 -18.29
CA THR A 295 6.47 3.85 -17.62
C THR A 295 6.81 2.73 -18.61
N GLY A 296 6.11 2.68 -19.76
CA GLY A 296 6.36 1.71 -20.80
C GLY A 296 7.78 1.81 -21.37
N ALA A 297 8.27 3.03 -21.61
CA ALA A 297 9.64 3.28 -22.06
C ALA A 297 10.68 2.81 -21.04
N CYS A 298 10.50 3.11 -19.76
CA CYS A 298 11.39 2.65 -18.69
C CYS A 298 11.36 1.13 -18.54
N ALA A 299 10.20 0.49 -18.64
CA ALA A 299 10.08 -0.96 -18.62
C ALA A 299 10.80 -1.61 -19.82
N ALA A 300 10.66 -1.05 -21.02
CA ALA A 300 11.39 -1.51 -22.21
C ALA A 300 12.91 -1.31 -22.08
N LEU A 301 13.36 -0.17 -21.55
CA LEU A 301 14.77 0.08 -21.25
C LEU A 301 15.30 -0.90 -20.20
N GLY A 302 14.51 -1.19 -19.16
CA GLY A 302 14.78 -2.24 -18.19
C GLY A 302 15.00 -3.58 -18.90
N ALA A 303 14.07 -3.99 -19.78
CA ALA A 303 14.16 -5.24 -20.53
C ALA A 303 15.39 -5.34 -21.47
N LEU A 304 15.89 -4.19 -21.95
CA LEU A 304 17.00 -4.10 -22.91
C LEU A 304 18.37 -3.94 -22.27
N THR A 305 18.41 -3.54 -20.99
CA THR A 305 19.66 -3.27 -20.27
C THR A 305 19.98 -4.41 -19.31
N ARG A 306 21.24 -4.50 -18.89
CA ARG A 306 21.68 -5.55 -17.97
C ARG A 306 21.26 -5.20 -16.55
N HIS A 307 20.61 -6.15 -15.86
CA HIS A 307 20.25 -6.02 -14.44
C HIS A 307 21.41 -6.33 -13.50
N LEU A 308 22.44 -7.02 -13.98
CA LEU A 308 23.59 -7.40 -13.19
C LEU A 308 24.85 -6.78 -13.76
N ASP A 309 25.61 -6.16 -12.87
CA ASP A 309 26.99 -5.77 -13.11
C ASP A 309 27.90 -6.85 -12.48
N VAL A 310 28.80 -7.39 -13.29
CA VAL A 310 29.68 -8.51 -12.91
C VAL A 310 31.14 -8.12 -13.15
N PRO A 311 32.09 -8.67 -12.37
CA PRO A 311 33.50 -8.34 -12.52
C PRO A 311 34.03 -8.62 -13.93
N ALA A 312 35.05 -7.85 -14.33
CA ALA A 312 35.70 -8.01 -15.63
C ALA A 312 36.21 -9.45 -15.81
N GLY A 313 35.94 -10.04 -16.98
CA GLY A 313 36.31 -11.41 -17.31
C GLY A 313 35.25 -12.48 -17.01
N VAL A 314 34.15 -12.11 -16.35
CA VAL A 314 33.00 -13.01 -16.11
C VAL A 314 31.88 -12.72 -17.11
N THR A 315 31.40 -13.75 -17.81
CA THR A 315 30.23 -13.62 -18.68
C THR A 315 28.97 -13.43 -17.82
N PRO A 316 28.26 -12.30 -17.94
CA PRO A 316 27.07 -12.06 -17.13
C PRO A 316 25.97 -13.08 -17.45
N PRO A 317 25.29 -13.64 -16.45
CA PRO A 317 24.14 -14.51 -16.70
C PRO A 317 23.03 -13.71 -17.37
N THR A 318 22.32 -14.34 -18.30
CA THR A 318 21.18 -13.73 -18.98
C THR A 318 19.98 -13.68 -18.04
N ASP A 319 19.48 -12.47 -17.76
CA ASP A 319 18.25 -12.29 -16.99
C ASP A 319 17.02 -12.53 -17.87
N TYR A 320 16.52 -13.77 -17.84
CA TYR A 320 15.31 -14.16 -18.55
C TYR A 320 14.03 -13.64 -17.87
N ALA A 321 14.06 -13.29 -16.58
CA ALA A 321 12.90 -12.74 -15.88
C ALA A 321 12.59 -11.31 -16.35
N ALA A 322 13.64 -10.53 -16.62
CA ALA A 322 13.53 -9.19 -17.21
C ALA A 322 12.80 -9.16 -18.57
N ARG A 323 12.79 -10.26 -19.33
CA ARG A 323 12.12 -10.34 -20.63
C ARG A 323 10.60 -10.15 -20.54
N LEU A 324 9.99 -10.41 -19.38
CA LEU A 324 8.57 -10.18 -19.14
C LEU A 324 8.21 -8.68 -19.10
N LEU A 325 9.20 -7.79 -18.96
CA LEU A 325 8.99 -6.34 -19.03
C LEU A 325 8.56 -5.89 -20.43
N TRP A 326 8.89 -6.64 -21.50
CA TRP A 326 8.43 -6.33 -22.87
C TRP A 326 6.92 -6.34 -23.03
N PRO A 327 6.21 -7.47 -22.75
CA PRO A 327 4.76 -7.48 -22.87
C PRO A 327 4.08 -6.49 -21.91
N ALA A 328 4.65 -6.27 -20.71
CA ALA A 328 4.16 -5.24 -19.79
C ALA A 328 4.31 -3.82 -20.38
N ALA A 329 5.47 -3.49 -20.94
CA ALA A 329 5.74 -2.21 -21.58
C ALA A 329 4.77 -1.95 -22.74
N VAL A 330 4.56 -2.95 -23.60
CA VAL A 330 3.62 -2.86 -24.73
C VAL A 330 2.18 -2.66 -24.24
N ALA A 331 1.72 -3.45 -23.27
CA ALA A 331 0.38 -3.32 -22.72
C ALA A 331 0.11 -1.93 -22.15
N VAL A 332 1.05 -1.40 -21.36
CA VAL A 332 0.92 -0.08 -20.73
C VAL A 332 1.03 1.05 -21.75
N ALA A 333 2.01 1.01 -22.66
CA ALA A 333 2.19 2.06 -23.66
C ALA A 333 0.98 2.14 -24.63
N LEU A 334 0.49 1.00 -25.11
CA LEU A 334 -0.68 0.96 -26.01
C LEU A 334 -1.93 1.50 -25.33
N THR A 335 -2.21 1.08 -24.09
CA THR A 335 -3.39 1.55 -23.37
C THR A 335 -3.28 3.01 -22.95
N ALA A 336 -2.06 3.53 -22.68
CA ALA A 336 -1.81 4.94 -22.40
C ALA A 336 -2.11 5.85 -23.60
N LEU A 337 -1.80 5.38 -24.82
CA LEU A 337 -2.00 6.13 -26.06
C LEU A 337 -3.47 6.15 -26.52
N LEU A 338 -4.32 5.29 -25.95
CA LEU A 338 -5.72 5.16 -26.31
C LEU A 338 -6.61 5.91 -25.29
N PRO A 339 -7.04 7.16 -25.56
CA PRO A 339 -7.80 7.97 -24.60
C PRO A 339 -9.13 7.33 -24.18
N LYS A 340 -9.73 6.50 -25.04
CA LYS A 340 -10.96 5.74 -24.75
C LYS A 340 -10.73 4.47 -23.92
N ALA A 341 -9.49 3.97 -23.85
CA ALA A 341 -9.13 2.75 -23.13
C ALA A 341 -8.63 3.03 -21.70
N ARG A 342 -8.89 4.22 -21.16
CA ARG A 342 -8.34 4.64 -19.87
C ARG A 342 -8.64 3.71 -18.69
N PRO A 343 -9.85 3.16 -18.51
CA PRO A 343 -10.08 2.17 -17.45
C PRO A 343 -9.22 0.91 -17.68
N ALA A 344 -8.97 0.54 -18.93
CA ALA A 344 -8.04 -0.53 -19.27
C ALA A 344 -6.60 -0.16 -18.88
N PHE A 345 -6.16 1.07 -19.19
CA PHE A 345 -4.85 1.59 -18.82
C PHE A 345 -4.59 1.52 -17.31
N ALA A 346 -5.55 1.98 -16.50
CA ALA A 346 -5.40 1.97 -15.03
C ALA A 346 -5.13 0.55 -14.48
N VAL A 347 -5.75 -0.47 -15.07
CA VAL A 347 -5.56 -1.87 -14.68
C VAL A 347 -4.28 -2.44 -15.32
N ALA A 348 -4.02 -2.14 -16.59
CA ALA A 348 -2.85 -2.61 -17.33
C ALA A 348 -1.53 -2.16 -16.70
N LEU A 349 -1.51 -1.03 -15.98
CA LEU A 349 -0.35 -0.59 -15.20
C LEU A 349 0.14 -1.65 -14.20
N ALA A 350 -0.72 -2.55 -13.72
CA ALA A 350 -0.34 -3.64 -12.83
C ALA A 350 0.51 -4.73 -13.52
N ALA A 351 0.59 -4.75 -14.86
CA ALA A 351 1.51 -5.61 -15.60
C ALA A 351 2.99 -5.24 -15.34
N VAL A 352 3.27 -3.99 -14.99
CA VAL A 352 4.63 -3.51 -14.69
C VAL A 352 5.16 -4.10 -13.39
N PRO A 353 4.52 -3.94 -12.22
CA PRO A 353 4.99 -4.58 -11.00
C PRO A 353 4.99 -6.11 -11.10
N LEU A 354 4.08 -6.72 -11.87
CA LEU A 354 4.12 -8.15 -12.18
C LEU A 354 5.44 -8.57 -12.84
N ALA A 355 5.85 -7.89 -13.89
CA ALA A 355 7.08 -8.19 -14.62
C ALA A 355 8.33 -7.77 -13.84
N ALA A 356 8.30 -6.58 -13.26
CA ALA A 356 9.39 -6.01 -12.49
C ALA A 356 9.71 -6.82 -11.25
N GLY A 357 8.71 -7.34 -10.53
CA GLY A 357 8.91 -8.13 -9.33
C GLY A 357 9.80 -9.36 -9.58
N GLN A 358 9.58 -10.07 -10.68
CA GLN A 358 10.38 -11.24 -11.05
C GLN A 358 11.84 -10.86 -11.37
N ALA A 359 12.03 -9.78 -12.15
CA ALA A 359 13.36 -9.31 -12.54
C ALA A 359 14.15 -8.75 -11.33
N LEU A 360 13.51 -7.95 -10.49
CA LEU A 360 14.13 -7.37 -9.29
C LEU A 360 14.44 -8.45 -8.25
N ASP A 361 13.58 -9.45 -8.06
CA ASP A 361 13.87 -10.57 -7.15
C ASP A 361 15.11 -11.37 -7.61
N ALA A 362 15.24 -11.62 -8.92
CA ALA A 362 16.43 -12.26 -9.48
C ALA A 362 17.69 -11.41 -9.24
N ALA A 363 17.62 -10.11 -9.53
CA ALA A 363 18.75 -9.19 -9.38
C ALA A 363 19.19 -9.03 -7.91
N LEU A 364 18.23 -8.85 -7.00
CA LEU A 364 18.51 -8.71 -5.56
C LEU A 364 19.08 -9.98 -4.94
N ASN A 365 18.63 -11.16 -5.38
CA ASN A 365 19.21 -12.42 -4.92
C ASN A 365 20.62 -12.64 -5.46
N ALA A 366 20.89 -12.26 -6.71
CA ALA A 366 22.24 -12.32 -7.27
C ALA A 366 23.20 -11.33 -6.60
N ALA A 367 22.73 -10.13 -6.23
CA ALA A 367 23.51 -9.11 -5.52
C ALA A 367 23.93 -9.53 -4.09
N LYS A 368 23.40 -10.64 -3.55
CA LYS A 368 23.90 -11.24 -2.30
C LYS A 368 25.27 -11.90 -2.47
N VAL A 369 25.68 -12.19 -3.71
CA VAL A 369 27.01 -12.72 -4.01
C VAL A 369 28.01 -11.56 -3.99
N PRO A 370 29.09 -11.63 -3.17
CA PRO A 370 30.11 -10.59 -3.15
C PRO A 370 30.65 -10.36 -4.57
N SER A 371 30.87 -9.10 -4.96
CA SER A 371 31.31 -8.65 -6.29
C SER A 371 30.25 -8.58 -7.40
N VAL A 372 28.99 -8.95 -7.15
CA VAL A 372 27.88 -8.75 -8.10
C VAL A 372 27.04 -7.55 -7.68
N GLY A 373 26.90 -6.57 -8.57
CA GLY A 373 26.17 -5.32 -8.31
C GLY A 373 24.89 -5.18 -9.15
N PRO A 374 23.98 -4.25 -8.76
CA PRO A 374 22.83 -3.91 -9.59
C PRO A 374 23.28 -3.11 -10.83
N GLY A 375 22.99 -3.65 -12.01
CA GLY A 375 23.22 -2.97 -13.28
C GLY A 375 22.16 -1.90 -13.61
N PRO A 376 22.32 -1.15 -14.70
CA PRO A 376 21.40 -0.10 -15.12
C PRO A 376 19.94 -0.57 -15.27
N GLY A 377 19.72 -1.83 -15.67
CA GLY A 377 18.39 -2.40 -15.85
C GLY A 377 17.56 -2.46 -14.58
N VAL A 378 18.20 -2.64 -13.41
CA VAL A 378 17.53 -2.58 -12.10
C VAL A 378 16.93 -1.20 -11.87
N TRP A 379 17.69 -0.14 -12.18
CA TRP A 379 17.26 1.25 -11.97
C TRP A 379 16.13 1.64 -12.92
N PHE A 380 16.21 1.28 -14.20
CA PHE A 380 15.11 1.51 -15.15
C PHE A 380 13.84 0.73 -14.76
N THR A 381 14.00 -0.51 -14.28
CA THR A 381 12.89 -1.34 -13.82
C THR A 381 12.24 -0.74 -12.56
N ALA A 382 13.04 -0.29 -11.58
CA ALA A 382 12.56 0.38 -10.39
C ALA A 382 11.83 1.70 -10.73
N LEU A 383 12.41 2.50 -11.63
CA LEU A 383 11.78 3.73 -12.11
C LEU A 383 10.45 3.44 -12.82
N ALA A 384 10.36 2.37 -13.62
CA ALA A 384 9.11 1.96 -14.25
C ALA A 384 8.04 1.64 -13.20
N VAL A 385 8.37 0.95 -12.10
CA VAL A 385 7.42 0.68 -11.00
C VAL A 385 6.94 1.98 -10.34
N LEU A 386 7.85 2.93 -10.07
CA LEU A 386 7.51 4.22 -9.49
C LEU A 386 6.59 5.04 -10.41
N LEU A 387 6.93 5.14 -11.69
CA LEU A 387 6.11 5.82 -12.69
C LEU A 387 4.76 5.14 -12.87
N ALA A 388 4.69 3.80 -12.81
CA ALA A 388 3.44 3.07 -12.86
C ALA A 388 2.53 3.42 -11.68
N GLY A 389 3.08 3.52 -10.47
CA GLY A 389 2.35 3.95 -9.28
C GLY A 389 1.84 5.39 -9.40
N ALA A 390 2.66 6.31 -9.92
CA ALA A 390 2.26 7.69 -10.18
C ALA A 390 1.16 7.76 -11.25
N ALA A 391 1.30 7.02 -12.35
CA ALA A 391 0.32 6.94 -13.42
C ALA A 391 -1.02 6.35 -12.91
N ALA A 392 -0.97 5.30 -12.09
CA ALA A 392 -2.14 4.66 -11.51
C ALA A 392 -2.87 5.61 -10.57
N SER A 393 -2.11 6.34 -9.73
CA SER A 393 -2.65 7.38 -8.85
C SER A 393 -3.35 8.47 -9.67
N THR A 394 -2.69 9.00 -10.71
CA THR A 394 -3.26 10.04 -11.59
C THR A 394 -4.50 9.53 -12.34
N ALA A 395 -4.48 8.27 -12.78
CA ALA A 395 -5.61 7.60 -13.42
C ALA A 395 -6.78 7.38 -12.44
N ALA A 396 -6.52 7.03 -11.19
CA ALA A 396 -7.55 6.95 -10.17
C ALA A 396 -8.16 8.33 -9.90
N LEU A 397 -7.34 9.38 -9.77
CA LEU A 397 -7.81 10.75 -9.53
C LEU A 397 -8.74 11.25 -10.62
N ALA A 398 -8.32 11.23 -11.88
CA ALA A 398 -9.23 11.66 -12.93
C ALA A 398 -10.38 10.66 -13.16
N GLY A 399 -10.31 9.42 -12.67
CA GLY A 399 -11.42 8.47 -12.75
C GLY A 399 -12.53 8.84 -11.77
N ALA A 400 -12.14 9.37 -10.62
CA ALA A 400 -13.07 9.82 -9.61
C ALA A 400 -13.63 11.22 -9.93
N VAL A 401 -12.85 12.14 -10.52
CA VAL A 401 -13.40 13.40 -11.11
C VAL A 401 -14.51 13.10 -12.14
N GLU A 402 -14.32 12.09 -12.99
CA GLU A 402 -15.36 11.67 -13.97
C GLU A 402 -16.62 11.11 -13.33
N ARG A 403 -16.49 10.47 -12.16
CA ARG A 403 -17.62 9.89 -11.44
C ARG A 403 -18.48 10.96 -10.80
N ASP A 404 -17.86 12.05 -10.38
CA ASP A 404 -18.52 13.18 -9.73
C ASP A 404 -19.31 14.03 -10.75
N GLU A 405 -18.75 14.26 -11.95
CA GLU A 405 -19.43 15.01 -13.02
C GLU A 405 -20.67 14.31 -13.60
N GLU A 406 -20.66 12.96 -13.66
CA GLU A 406 -21.59 12.23 -14.52
C GLU A 406 -22.72 11.49 -13.76
N GLY A 407 -22.70 11.44 -12.43
CA GLY A 407 -23.69 10.71 -11.62
C GLY A 407 -23.62 9.17 -11.77
N ALA A 408 -23.95 8.44 -10.70
CA ALA A 408 -23.86 6.98 -10.67
C ALA A 408 -25.23 6.30 -10.86
N ASP A 409 -25.63 6.06 -12.10
CA ASP A 409 -26.74 5.13 -12.38
C ASP A 409 -26.32 3.70 -12.09
N ARG A 410 -26.92 3.10 -11.07
CA ARG A 410 -26.70 1.70 -10.68
C ARG A 410 -27.64 0.82 -11.49
N THR A 411 -27.12 0.20 -12.54
CA THR A 411 -27.82 -0.87 -13.26
C THR A 411 -27.37 -2.23 -12.76
N SER A 412 -28.30 -3.12 -12.41
CA SER A 412 -27.96 -4.51 -12.06
C SER A 412 -27.27 -5.22 -13.24
N PRO A 413 -26.15 -5.93 -13.01
CA PRO A 413 -25.46 -6.65 -14.07
C PRO A 413 -26.29 -7.87 -14.53
N PRO A 414 -26.29 -8.21 -15.84
CA PRO A 414 -26.95 -9.40 -16.33
C PRO A 414 -26.24 -10.67 -15.82
N LEU A 415 -27.00 -11.75 -15.56
CA LEU A 415 -26.49 -12.99 -14.99
C LEU A 415 -25.30 -13.61 -15.77
N PRO A 416 -25.27 -13.64 -17.12
CA PRO A 416 -24.13 -14.14 -17.87
C PRO A 416 -22.83 -13.36 -17.62
N LEU A 417 -22.92 -12.04 -17.42
CA LEU A 417 -21.76 -11.21 -17.06
C LEU A 417 -21.27 -11.55 -15.66
N LEU A 418 -22.19 -11.70 -14.70
CA LEU A 418 -21.84 -12.05 -13.33
C LEU A 418 -21.12 -13.39 -13.28
N ALA A 419 -21.66 -14.41 -13.97
CA ALA A 419 -21.03 -15.71 -14.08
C ALA A 419 -19.63 -15.62 -14.70
N ALA A 420 -19.49 -15.03 -15.89
CA ALA A 420 -18.21 -14.93 -16.57
C ALA A 420 -17.15 -14.14 -15.76
N ALA A 421 -17.54 -13.02 -15.16
CA ALA A 421 -16.64 -12.16 -14.39
C ALA A 421 -16.20 -12.80 -13.07
N LEU A 422 -17.12 -13.43 -12.32
CA LEU A 422 -16.78 -14.12 -11.07
C LEU A 422 -15.95 -15.38 -11.32
N THR A 423 -16.27 -16.16 -12.35
CA THR A 423 -15.43 -17.30 -12.75
C THR A 423 -14.05 -16.82 -13.16
N ALA A 424 -13.94 -15.74 -13.93
CA ALA A 424 -12.63 -15.15 -14.27
C ALA A 424 -11.84 -14.77 -13.02
N GLY A 425 -12.48 -14.11 -12.04
CA GLY A 425 -11.86 -13.74 -10.77
C GLY A 425 -11.36 -14.95 -9.99
N LEU A 426 -12.16 -16.02 -9.90
CA LEU A 426 -11.77 -17.26 -9.21
C LEU A 426 -10.59 -17.96 -9.90
N VAL A 427 -10.64 -18.11 -11.23
CA VAL A 427 -9.57 -18.74 -12.02
C VAL A 427 -8.29 -17.88 -11.96
N ALA A 428 -8.42 -16.55 -11.88
CA ALA A 428 -7.29 -15.65 -11.69
C ALA A 428 -6.52 -15.97 -10.41
N VAL A 429 -7.20 -16.25 -9.29
CA VAL A 429 -6.52 -16.63 -8.04
C VAL A 429 -5.58 -17.82 -8.29
N GLY A 430 -6.04 -18.85 -9.00
CA GLY A 430 -5.19 -19.98 -9.38
C GLY A 430 -4.02 -19.60 -10.31
N ALA A 431 -4.25 -18.72 -11.29
CA ALA A 431 -3.21 -18.25 -12.22
C ALA A 431 -2.06 -17.47 -11.52
N PHE A 432 -2.33 -16.86 -10.37
CA PHE A 432 -1.33 -16.13 -9.59
C PHE A 432 -0.78 -16.94 -8.41
N ALA A 433 -1.58 -17.86 -7.86
CA ALA A 433 -1.19 -18.74 -6.76
C ALA A 433 -0.23 -19.85 -7.20
N LEU A 434 -0.35 -20.32 -8.44
CA LEU A 434 0.38 -21.46 -8.97
C LEU A 434 1.56 -21.04 -9.87
N PRO A 435 2.52 -21.95 -10.12
CA PRO A 435 3.66 -21.66 -10.99
C PRO A 435 3.31 -21.73 -12.48
N VAL A 436 3.81 -20.77 -13.26
CA VAL A 436 3.68 -20.76 -14.74
C VAL A 436 4.72 -21.66 -15.40
N LEU A 437 5.86 -21.86 -14.74
CA LEU A 437 6.98 -22.68 -15.20
C LEU A 437 7.23 -23.78 -14.18
N ALA A 438 7.46 -25.00 -14.65
CA ALA A 438 7.96 -26.10 -13.86
C ALA A 438 9.25 -26.62 -14.48
N ALA A 439 10.27 -26.87 -13.67
CA ALA A 439 11.50 -27.51 -14.13
C ALA A 439 12.18 -28.22 -12.94
N PRO A 440 12.94 -29.32 -13.17
CA PRO A 440 13.69 -29.97 -12.11
C PRO A 440 14.62 -29.00 -11.38
N GLY A 441 14.51 -28.91 -10.05
CA GLY A 441 15.35 -28.04 -9.21
C GLY A 441 15.02 -26.53 -9.29
N TYR A 442 14.03 -26.12 -10.07
CA TYR A 442 13.58 -24.73 -10.14
C TYR A 442 12.54 -24.44 -9.06
N VAL A 443 12.77 -23.41 -8.24
CA VAL A 443 11.82 -22.93 -7.23
C VAL A 443 11.04 -21.76 -7.81
N PRO A 444 9.77 -21.95 -8.23
CA PRO A 444 9.00 -20.91 -8.88
C PRO A 444 8.53 -19.84 -7.89
N ILE A 445 8.42 -18.61 -8.38
CA ILE A 445 7.84 -17.50 -7.62
C ILE A 445 6.31 -17.50 -7.82
N THR A 446 5.58 -17.54 -6.72
CA THR A 446 4.11 -17.46 -6.66
C THR A 446 3.67 -16.28 -5.81
N ALA A 447 2.41 -15.84 -5.93
CA ALA A 447 1.89 -14.70 -5.18
C ALA A 447 1.96 -14.87 -3.65
N PHE A 448 1.97 -16.11 -3.17
CA PHE A 448 1.99 -16.45 -1.74
C PHE A 448 3.36 -16.93 -1.24
N GLY A 449 4.40 -16.85 -2.09
CA GLY A 449 5.77 -17.19 -1.71
C GLY A 449 6.45 -16.13 -0.82
N LEU A 450 5.82 -14.97 -0.60
CA LEU A 450 6.29 -13.85 0.22
C LEU A 450 7.71 -13.33 -0.13
N ARG A 451 8.17 -13.59 -1.37
CA ARG A 451 9.41 -13.04 -1.93
C ARG A 451 9.16 -11.65 -2.54
N VAL A 452 10.22 -10.94 -2.92
CA VAL A 452 10.08 -9.63 -3.60
C VAL A 452 9.22 -9.78 -4.86
N GLY A 453 9.43 -10.85 -5.63
CA GLY A 453 8.62 -11.14 -6.82
C GLY A 453 7.17 -11.52 -6.52
N SER A 454 6.87 -12.02 -5.33
CA SER A 454 5.50 -12.36 -4.90
C SER A 454 4.61 -11.12 -4.78
N TRP A 455 5.17 -9.99 -4.34
CA TRP A 455 4.44 -8.72 -4.24
C TRP A 455 3.97 -8.20 -5.59
N GLY A 456 4.79 -8.33 -6.62
CA GLY A 456 4.41 -7.98 -7.99
C GLY A 456 3.21 -8.77 -8.50
N LEU A 457 3.20 -10.09 -8.22
CA LEU A 457 2.08 -10.97 -8.53
C LEU A 457 0.82 -10.64 -7.70
N LEU A 458 0.98 -10.32 -6.42
CA LEU A 458 -0.12 -9.94 -5.54
C LEU A 458 -0.79 -8.63 -6.00
N ILE A 459 0.01 -7.60 -6.34
CA ILE A 459 -0.50 -6.33 -6.86
C ILE A 459 -1.31 -6.55 -8.14
N ALA A 460 -0.80 -7.39 -9.06
CA ALA A 460 -1.49 -7.73 -10.29
C ALA A 460 -2.79 -8.52 -10.05
N LEU A 461 -2.79 -9.50 -9.14
CA LEU A 461 -3.99 -10.24 -8.76
C LEU A 461 -5.05 -9.30 -8.17
N VAL A 462 -4.66 -8.44 -7.22
CA VAL A 462 -5.58 -7.46 -6.60
C VAL A 462 -6.14 -6.52 -7.66
N ALA A 463 -5.31 -5.99 -8.57
CA ALA A 463 -5.77 -5.14 -9.66
C ALA A 463 -6.80 -5.84 -10.56
N VAL A 464 -6.59 -7.12 -10.89
CA VAL A 464 -7.54 -7.94 -11.66
C VAL A 464 -8.86 -8.13 -10.90
N LEU A 465 -8.81 -8.50 -9.61
CA LEU A 465 -10.01 -8.70 -8.79
C LEU A 465 -10.81 -7.41 -8.59
N VAL A 466 -10.11 -6.29 -8.35
CA VAL A 466 -10.72 -4.96 -8.27
C VAL A 466 -11.38 -4.58 -9.60
N ALA A 467 -10.70 -4.81 -10.73
CA ALA A 467 -11.26 -4.56 -12.05
C ALA A 467 -12.53 -5.39 -12.32
N VAL A 468 -12.52 -6.68 -11.96
CA VAL A 468 -13.69 -7.57 -12.02
C VAL A 468 -14.85 -7.00 -11.20
N GLY A 469 -14.63 -6.70 -9.91
CA GLY A 469 -15.67 -6.17 -9.03
C GLY A 469 -16.21 -4.81 -9.49
N LEU A 470 -15.32 -3.90 -9.89
CA LEU A 470 -15.70 -2.59 -10.40
C LEU A 470 -16.44 -2.67 -11.74
N SER A 471 -16.13 -3.64 -12.61
CA SER A 471 -16.78 -3.79 -13.92
C SER A 471 -18.29 -4.06 -13.80
N LEU A 472 -18.69 -4.78 -12.75
CA LEU A 472 -20.08 -5.17 -12.50
C LEU A 472 -20.94 -3.96 -12.13
N VAL A 473 -20.34 -2.97 -11.46
CA VAL A 473 -21.02 -1.74 -10.99
C VAL A 473 -20.75 -0.51 -11.86
N SER A 474 -19.87 -0.64 -12.87
CA SER A 474 -19.49 0.46 -13.77
C SER A 474 -20.34 0.49 -15.03
N ARG A 475 -20.49 1.64 -15.68
CA ARG A 475 -21.19 1.76 -16.98
C ARG A 475 -20.64 0.76 -18.01
N PRO A 476 -21.47 0.21 -18.93
CA PRO A 476 -21.07 -0.82 -19.90
C PRO A 476 -19.71 -0.60 -20.57
N GLY A 477 -19.51 0.55 -21.22
CA GLY A 477 -18.22 0.85 -21.89
C GLY A 477 -17.01 0.90 -20.93
N ARG A 478 -17.18 1.47 -19.73
CA ARG A 478 -16.10 1.55 -18.72
C ARG A 478 -15.83 0.18 -18.10
N GLY A 479 -16.88 -0.59 -17.81
CA GLY A 479 -16.76 -1.95 -17.28
C GLY A 479 -16.07 -2.90 -18.27
N ALA A 480 -16.42 -2.83 -19.55
CA ALA A 480 -15.73 -3.58 -20.60
C ALA A 480 -14.24 -3.19 -20.69
N ALA A 481 -13.92 -1.89 -20.61
CA ALA A 481 -12.54 -1.43 -20.61
C ALA A 481 -11.74 -1.92 -19.38
N LEU A 482 -12.32 -1.94 -18.17
CA LEU A 482 -11.68 -2.51 -16.98
C LEU A 482 -11.32 -3.99 -17.19
N LEU A 483 -12.24 -4.76 -17.77
CA LEU A 483 -12.05 -6.18 -18.05
C LEU A 483 -10.98 -6.41 -19.13
N LEU A 484 -10.91 -5.56 -20.16
CA LEU A 484 -9.83 -5.58 -21.16
C LEU A 484 -8.46 -5.29 -20.53
N GLY A 485 -8.38 -4.32 -19.61
CA GLY A 485 -7.15 -4.05 -18.87
C GLY A 485 -6.71 -5.22 -18.01
N ALA A 486 -7.66 -5.87 -17.32
CA ALA A 486 -7.40 -7.09 -16.56
C ALA A 486 -6.91 -8.23 -17.47
N ALA A 487 -7.49 -8.37 -18.66
CA ALA A 487 -7.06 -9.35 -19.67
C ALA A 487 -5.62 -9.09 -20.13
N CYS A 488 -5.19 -7.82 -20.27
CA CYS A 488 -3.80 -7.49 -20.58
C CYS A 488 -2.84 -7.97 -19.46
N VAL A 489 -3.22 -7.81 -18.19
CA VAL A 489 -2.41 -8.25 -17.04
C VAL A 489 -2.29 -9.78 -17.02
N THR A 490 -3.40 -10.51 -17.21
CA THR A 490 -3.39 -11.98 -17.21
C THR A 490 -2.73 -12.55 -18.46
N ALA A 491 -2.84 -11.89 -19.61
CA ALA A 491 -2.09 -12.23 -20.81
C ALA A 491 -0.58 -12.05 -20.59
N THR A 492 -0.17 -10.97 -19.91
CA THR A 492 1.24 -10.76 -19.52
C THR A 492 1.71 -11.90 -18.62
N ARG A 493 0.91 -12.34 -17.63
CA ARG A 493 1.21 -13.52 -16.80
C ARG A 493 1.37 -14.79 -17.63
N ALA A 494 0.51 -15.03 -18.62
CA ALA A 494 0.64 -16.20 -19.51
C ALA A 494 1.92 -16.14 -20.38
N LEU A 495 2.31 -14.94 -20.83
CA LEU A 495 3.52 -14.73 -21.63
C LEU A 495 4.83 -14.96 -20.85
N GLU A 496 4.77 -15.17 -19.54
CA GLU A 496 5.94 -15.56 -18.77
C GLU A 496 6.56 -16.85 -19.29
N TYR A 497 5.77 -17.85 -19.66
CA TYR A 497 6.30 -19.11 -20.19
C TYR A 497 7.18 -18.90 -21.44
N PRO A 498 6.66 -18.37 -22.57
CA PRO A 498 7.47 -18.24 -23.79
C PRO A 498 8.64 -17.26 -23.65
N PHE A 499 8.52 -16.21 -22.84
CA PHE A 499 9.60 -15.23 -22.68
C PHE A 499 10.72 -15.71 -21.76
N SER A 500 10.49 -16.76 -20.97
CA SER A 500 11.41 -17.14 -19.91
C SER A 500 11.58 -18.64 -19.70
N ALA A 501 11.09 -19.47 -20.62
CA ALA A 501 11.26 -20.93 -20.61
C ALA A 501 12.74 -21.37 -20.58
N SER A 502 13.65 -20.54 -21.09
CA SER A 502 15.10 -20.79 -21.03
C SER A 502 15.74 -20.52 -19.65
N ARG A 503 14.95 -20.17 -18.63
CA ARG A 503 15.44 -19.97 -17.24
C ARG A 503 16.02 -21.24 -16.61
N ALA A 504 15.48 -22.40 -16.95
CA ALA A 504 15.89 -23.68 -16.39
C ALA A 504 15.89 -24.77 -17.47
N ALA A 505 16.82 -25.71 -17.36
CA ALA A 505 16.85 -26.87 -18.23
C ALA A 505 15.62 -27.77 -17.96
N GLY A 506 15.00 -28.31 -19.02
CA GLY A 506 13.80 -29.13 -18.88
C GLY A 506 12.57 -28.34 -18.43
N THR A 507 12.47 -27.06 -18.78
CA THR A 507 11.31 -26.25 -18.44
C THR A 507 10.06 -26.69 -19.21
N GLU A 508 8.99 -26.94 -18.47
CA GLU A 508 7.68 -27.33 -18.95
C GLU A 508 6.60 -26.32 -18.49
N PRO A 509 5.47 -26.23 -19.21
CA PRO A 509 4.37 -25.34 -18.85
C PRO A 509 3.70 -25.81 -17.55
N GLY A 510 3.73 -24.95 -16.53
CA GLY A 510 3.03 -25.17 -15.27
C GLY A 510 1.51 -24.92 -15.36
N PRO A 511 0.74 -25.33 -14.34
CA PRO A 511 -0.72 -25.19 -14.34
C PRO A 511 -1.18 -23.73 -14.44
N ALA A 512 -0.41 -22.77 -13.92
CA ALA A 512 -0.79 -21.37 -13.97
C ALA A 512 -0.77 -20.78 -15.38
N LEU A 513 -0.01 -21.36 -16.32
CA LEU A 513 -0.06 -20.93 -17.73
C LEU A 513 -1.48 -21.11 -18.27
N TRP A 514 -2.04 -22.30 -18.10
CA TRP A 514 -3.37 -22.65 -18.59
C TRP A 514 -4.45 -21.85 -17.89
N LEU A 515 -4.32 -21.65 -16.58
CA LEU A 515 -5.24 -20.81 -15.81
C LEU A 515 -5.16 -19.34 -16.25
N ALA A 516 -3.96 -18.80 -16.50
CA ALA A 516 -3.80 -17.42 -16.99
C ALA A 516 -4.43 -17.23 -18.39
N LEU A 517 -4.29 -18.21 -19.29
CA LEU A 517 -4.95 -18.22 -20.59
C LEU A 517 -6.47 -18.30 -20.45
N ALA A 518 -6.97 -19.21 -19.59
CA ALA A 518 -8.39 -19.35 -19.31
C ALA A 518 -9.00 -18.07 -18.70
N THR A 519 -8.33 -17.46 -17.71
CA THR A 519 -8.72 -16.17 -17.14
C THR A 519 -8.76 -15.08 -18.21
N THR A 520 -7.73 -15.01 -19.06
CA THR A 520 -7.69 -14.03 -20.16
C THR A 520 -8.89 -14.19 -21.08
N ALA A 521 -9.20 -15.43 -21.51
CA ALA A 521 -10.34 -15.72 -22.36
C ALA A 521 -11.68 -15.34 -21.68
N LEU A 522 -11.86 -15.70 -20.41
CA LEU A 522 -13.07 -15.36 -19.64
C LEU A 522 -13.25 -13.84 -19.47
N LEU A 523 -12.17 -13.09 -19.23
CA LEU A 523 -12.20 -11.63 -19.15
C LEU A 523 -12.57 -10.99 -20.49
N LEU A 524 -12.06 -11.51 -21.61
CA LEU A 524 -12.44 -11.05 -22.94
C LEU A 524 -13.92 -11.33 -23.25
N VAL A 525 -14.42 -12.51 -22.90
CA VAL A 525 -15.86 -12.86 -23.03
C VAL A 525 -16.71 -11.94 -22.16
N ALA A 526 -16.34 -11.72 -20.90
CA ALA A 526 -17.05 -10.82 -20.00
C ALA A 526 -17.03 -9.37 -20.53
N ALA A 527 -15.91 -8.91 -21.11
CA ALA A 527 -15.81 -7.59 -21.73
C ALA A 527 -16.74 -7.46 -22.94
N ALA A 528 -16.81 -8.49 -23.80
CA ALA A 528 -17.70 -8.52 -24.95
C ALA A 528 -19.19 -8.49 -24.54
N ILE A 529 -19.59 -9.31 -23.56
CA ILE A 529 -20.94 -9.29 -22.98
C ILE A 529 -21.25 -7.90 -22.41
N ARG A 530 -20.29 -7.28 -21.73
CA ARG A 530 -20.47 -5.95 -21.13
C ARG A 530 -20.54 -4.83 -22.16
N ALA A 531 -19.94 -5.00 -23.34
CA ALA A 531 -19.97 -4.02 -24.41
C ALA A 531 -21.25 -4.08 -25.28
N ASP A 532 -21.96 -5.21 -25.27
CA ASP A 532 -23.15 -5.39 -26.10
C ASP A 532 -24.31 -4.47 -25.66
N ARG A 533 -24.85 -3.70 -26.61
CA ARG A 533 -25.91 -2.70 -26.39
C ARG A 533 -27.31 -3.29 -26.46
N ARG A 534 -27.47 -4.56 -26.85
CA ARG A 534 -28.78 -5.19 -27.08
C ARG A 534 -29.62 -5.44 -25.81
N SER A 535 -29.04 -5.26 -24.62
CA SER A 535 -29.74 -5.43 -23.33
C SER A 535 -30.30 -4.14 -22.73
N ALA A 536 -30.12 -2.99 -23.38
CA ALA A 536 -30.73 -1.74 -22.91
C ALA A 536 -32.22 -1.72 -23.29
N PRO A 537 -33.17 -1.58 -22.33
CA PRO A 537 -34.57 -1.39 -22.67
C PRO A 537 -34.69 -0.12 -23.52
N ARG A 538 -35.37 -0.23 -24.68
CA ARG A 538 -35.69 0.94 -25.49
C ARG A 538 -36.56 1.88 -24.64
N PRO A 539 -36.28 3.18 -24.58
CA PRO A 539 -37.26 4.13 -24.06
C PRO A 539 -38.51 4.00 -24.96
N GLY A 540 -39.63 3.64 -24.35
CA GLY A 540 -40.93 3.54 -25.00
C GLY A 540 -41.50 4.90 -25.35
#